data_AF-A0A1Y2CCI9-F1
#
_entry.id   AF-A0A1Y2CCI9-F1
#
_cell.length_a   1.000
_cell.length_b   1.000
_cell.length_c   1.000
_cell.angle_alpha   90.00
_cell.angle_beta   90.00
_cell.angle_gamma   90.00
#
_symmetry.space_group_name_H-M   'P 1'
#
loop_
_entity.id
_entity.type
_entity.pdbx_description
1 polymer ?
#
loop_
_entity_poly.entity_id
_entity_poly.type
_entity_poly.pdbx_seq_one_letter_code
_entity_poly.pdbx_strand_id
1 'polypeptide(L)'
;MSLQSLPSELGSNILIYLPIDNNLIEVCLSSRHLFHSLIFHSYPFAHKHLLHQYKISKWESLWHYLEACDIEPTHWPCLPLPYQAAIYGELIRTLPHYLDDDPSYWRLPHDRATLLFNLLLHYGFNPSVQDNRALNWASCNGVSPTFTSVHFAVTGNHATILQMLLSKANEEVFNDTGFNSIFYEAVTYNLVDITRVLLSVPSKSPPSGALGVACDMGYIRIVQLFLTDGRANPAAIDLTSVFKADRLDIVTLLLQDGRMSQRNLNSCLCSASSWGWTDIVKLILLDERALPNVFKSRPLSCAILKGHIDCFGTTQGLCCR
;
A
#
# COMPACT_ATOMS: atom_id res chain seq x y z
N MET A 1 -40.57 -35.95 12.46
CA MET A 1 -39.79 -35.49 11.29
C MET A 1 -38.33 -35.50 11.70
N SER A 2 -37.46 -36.23 10.99
CA SER A 2 -36.03 -36.23 11.30
C SER A 2 -35.43 -34.91 10.81
N LEU A 3 -34.53 -34.28 11.57
CA LEU A 3 -33.76 -33.12 11.09
C LEU A 3 -33.05 -33.42 9.75
N GLN A 4 -32.75 -34.70 9.48
CA GLN A 4 -32.08 -35.15 8.27
C GLN A 4 -32.93 -35.05 6.98
N SER A 5 -34.24 -34.78 7.10
CA SER A 5 -35.13 -34.61 5.94
C SER A 5 -35.44 -33.15 5.63
N LEU A 6 -34.79 -32.20 6.31
CA LEU A 6 -34.99 -30.77 6.06
C LEU A 6 -34.20 -30.31 4.82
N PRO A 7 -34.82 -29.49 3.94
CA PRO A 7 -34.10 -28.77 2.89
C PRO A 7 -32.92 -27.96 3.46
N SER A 8 -31.80 -27.97 2.77
CA SER A 8 -30.56 -27.29 3.19
C SER A 8 -30.75 -25.78 3.41
N GLU A 9 -31.70 -25.19 2.70
CA GLU A 9 -32.10 -23.79 2.76
C GLU A 9 -32.71 -23.43 4.13
N LEU A 10 -33.44 -24.36 4.74
CA LEU A 10 -34.03 -24.18 6.08
C LEU A 10 -32.98 -24.28 7.18
N GLY A 11 -31.85 -24.96 6.93
CA GLY A 11 -30.76 -25.07 7.89
C GLY A 11 -30.25 -23.70 8.34
N SER A 12 -30.04 -22.78 7.42
CA SER A 12 -29.62 -21.41 7.73
C SER A 12 -30.66 -20.62 8.54
N ASN A 13 -31.95 -20.84 8.28
CA ASN A 13 -33.06 -20.17 8.96
C ASN A 13 -33.29 -20.68 10.38
N ILE A 14 -32.91 -21.93 10.67
CA ILE A 14 -32.98 -22.51 12.01
C ILE A 14 -31.74 -22.10 12.81
N LEU A 15 -30.56 -22.30 12.21
CA LEU A 15 -29.28 -22.09 12.87
C LEU A 15 -29.09 -20.64 13.33
N ILE A 16 -29.65 -19.67 12.61
CA ILE A 16 -29.53 -18.24 12.94
C ILE A 16 -30.17 -17.84 14.29
N TYR A 17 -31.05 -18.68 14.85
CA TYR A 17 -31.69 -18.43 16.15
C TYR A 17 -30.97 -19.10 17.32
N LEU A 18 -29.96 -19.94 17.06
CA LEU A 18 -29.19 -20.57 18.13
C LEU A 18 -28.18 -19.59 18.73
N PRO A 19 -27.85 -19.71 20.03
CA PRO A 19 -26.84 -18.86 20.64
C PRO A 19 -25.47 -19.05 19.96
N ILE A 20 -24.68 -17.98 19.95
CA ILE A 20 -23.28 -18.04 19.50
C ILE A 20 -22.42 -18.36 20.71
N ASP A 21 -22.24 -19.64 20.98
CA ASP A 21 -21.49 -20.17 22.12
C ASP A 21 -20.64 -21.39 21.71
N ASN A 22 -20.01 -22.02 22.70
CA ASN A 22 -19.18 -23.20 22.47
C ASN A 22 -19.97 -24.43 21.97
N ASN A 23 -21.30 -24.44 22.12
CA ASN A 23 -22.15 -25.54 21.69
C ASN A 23 -22.41 -25.52 20.16
N LEU A 24 -22.07 -24.45 19.45
CA LEU A 24 -22.17 -24.39 17.98
C LEU A 24 -21.44 -25.55 17.30
N ILE A 25 -20.29 -25.97 17.86
CA ILE A 25 -19.55 -27.12 17.34
C ILE A 25 -20.35 -28.41 17.53
N GLU A 26 -20.97 -28.60 18.69
CA GLU A 26 -21.78 -29.79 18.99
C GLU A 26 -23.05 -29.86 18.13
N VAL A 27 -23.69 -28.70 17.88
CA VAL A 27 -24.81 -28.57 16.94
C VAL A 27 -24.36 -28.98 15.54
N CYS A 28 -23.17 -28.55 15.10
CA CYS A 28 -22.61 -29.01 13.84
C CYS A 28 -22.41 -30.53 13.81
N LEU A 29 -21.85 -31.11 14.88
CA LEU A 29 -21.56 -32.54 14.93
C LEU A 29 -22.84 -33.37 14.89
N SER A 30 -23.92 -32.88 15.50
CA SER A 30 -25.23 -33.54 15.54
C SER A 30 -25.93 -33.54 14.18
N SER A 31 -25.63 -32.59 13.29
CA SER A 31 -26.24 -32.47 11.96
C SER A 31 -25.26 -31.93 10.92
N ARG A 32 -24.14 -32.65 10.74
CA ARG A 32 -23.01 -32.24 9.90
C ARG A 32 -23.41 -31.85 8.48
N HIS A 33 -24.32 -32.61 7.86
CA HIS A 33 -24.78 -32.37 6.49
C HIS A 33 -25.49 -31.01 6.31
N LEU A 34 -26.16 -30.47 7.35
CA LEU A 34 -26.86 -29.20 7.27
C LEU A 34 -25.99 -28.02 7.68
N PHE A 35 -25.18 -28.18 8.73
CA PHE A 35 -24.58 -27.04 9.40
C PHE A 35 -23.07 -26.90 9.18
N HIS A 36 -22.37 -27.92 8.69
CA HIS A 36 -20.91 -27.87 8.60
C HIS A 36 -20.38 -26.77 7.68
N SER A 37 -20.95 -26.63 6.47
CA SER A 37 -20.56 -25.58 5.52
C SER A 37 -20.88 -24.18 6.06
N LEU A 38 -22.03 -24.02 6.70
CA LEU A 38 -22.47 -22.76 7.28
C LEU A 38 -21.59 -22.32 8.46
N ILE A 39 -21.27 -23.24 9.37
CA ILE A 39 -20.56 -22.93 10.62
C ILE A 39 -19.06 -22.75 10.40
N PHE A 40 -18.43 -23.61 9.61
CA PHE A 40 -16.97 -23.64 9.48
C PHE A 40 -16.43 -22.91 8.25
N HIS A 41 -17.25 -22.72 7.21
CA HIS A 41 -16.76 -22.25 5.89
C HIS A 41 -17.49 -21.01 5.35
N SER A 42 -18.49 -20.46 6.06
CA SER A 42 -19.26 -19.33 5.58
C SER A 42 -19.15 -18.11 6.49
N TYR A 43 -18.22 -17.21 6.16
CA TYR A 43 -18.14 -15.88 6.78
C TYR A 43 -19.44 -15.06 6.60
N PRO A 44 -20.07 -14.99 5.40
CA PRO A 44 -21.31 -14.25 5.23
C PRO A 44 -22.43 -14.75 6.14
N PHE A 45 -22.52 -16.06 6.37
CA PHE A 45 -23.49 -16.62 7.29
C PHE A 45 -23.17 -16.27 8.75
N ALA A 46 -21.92 -16.46 9.18
CA ALA A 46 -21.50 -16.13 10.54
C ALA A 46 -21.74 -14.66 10.88
N HIS A 47 -21.44 -13.76 9.95
CA HIS A 47 -21.72 -12.32 10.07
C HIS A 47 -23.21 -12.02 10.15
N LYS A 48 -24.02 -12.61 9.26
CA LYS A 48 -25.49 -12.51 9.33
C LYS A 48 -26.05 -13.03 10.66
N HIS A 49 -25.50 -14.14 11.16
CA HIS A 49 -25.92 -14.75 12.42
C HIS A 49 -25.61 -13.86 13.62
N LEU A 50 -24.39 -13.33 13.71
CA LEU A 50 -24.01 -12.36 14.75
C LEU A 50 -24.97 -11.16 14.78
N LEU A 51 -25.16 -10.51 13.63
CA LEU A 51 -26.01 -9.33 13.54
C LEU A 51 -27.48 -9.64 13.87
N HIS A 52 -27.95 -10.84 13.53
CA HIS A 52 -29.29 -11.27 13.90
C HIS A 52 -29.44 -11.46 15.41
N GLN A 53 -28.52 -12.19 16.05
CA GLN A 53 -28.51 -12.42 17.50
C GLN A 53 -28.39 -11.10 18.29
N TYR A 54 -27.52 -10.21 17.84
CA TYR A 54 -27.42 -8.86 18.41
C TYR A 54 -28.73 -8.07 18.25
N LYS A 55 -29.38 -8.13 17.08
CA LYS A 55 -30.63 -7.41 16.85
C LYS A 55 -31.78 -7.91 17.72
N ILE A 56 -31.89 -9.22 17.93
CA ILE A 56 -32.99 -9.80 18.74
C ILE A 56 -32.77 -9.62 20.25
N SER A 57 -31.52 -9.50 20.70
CA SER A 57 -31.19 -9.33 22.12
C SER A 57 -31.51 -7.93 22.65
N LYS A 58 -31.65 -6.94 21.76
CA LYS A 58 -32.04 -5.55 22.09
C LYS A 58 -31.08 -4.82 23.03
N TRP A 59 -29.82 -5.23 23.09
CA TRP A 59 -28.78 -4.47 23.77
C TRP A 59 -28.50 -3.15 23.04
N GLU A 60 -28.09 -2.14 23.80
CA GLU A 60 -27.83 -0.80 23.28
C GLU A 60 -26.62 -0.75 22.33
N SER A 61 -25.74 -1.75 22.43
CA SER A 61 -24.53 -1.87 21.63
C SER A 61 -24.09 -3.32 21.48
N LEU A 62 -23.23 -3.54 20.49
CA LEU A 62 -22.64 -4.85 20.27
C LEU A 62 -21.75 -5.28 21.45
N TRP A 63 -21.00 -4.36 22.04
CA TRP A 63 -20.12 -4.66 23.17
C TRP A 63 -20.89 -5.16 24.40
N HIS A 64 -21.99 -4.50 24.79
CA HIS A 64 -22.83 -4.97 25.90
C HIS A 64 -23.43 -6.34 25.61
N TYR A 65 -23.84 -6.59 24.37
CA TYR A 65 -24.33 -7.91 23.97
C TYR A 65 -23.24 -8.98 24.13
N LEU A 66 -22.02 -8.73 23.66
CA LEU A 66 -20.93 -9.69 23.74
C LEU A 66 -20.47 -9.95 25.18
N GLU A 67 -20.47 -8.92 26.03
CA GLU A 67 -20.20 -9.03 27.46
C GLU A 67 -21.29 -9.82 28.17
N ALA A 68 -22.57 -9.51 27.95
CA ALA A 68 -23.70 -10.22 28.55
C ALA A 68 -23.79 -11.70 28.13
N CYS A 69 -23.21 -12.05 26.97
CA CYS A 69 -23.10 -13.42 26.48
C CYS A 69 -21.76 -14.08 26.87
N ASP A 70 -20.93 -13.46 27.70
CA ASP A 70 -19.62 -13.95 28.14
C ASP A 70 -18.70 -14.38 26.97
N ILE A 71 -18.80 -13.70 25.82
CA ILE A 71 -18.14 -14.15 24.60
C ILE A 71 -16.62 -14.11 24.74
N GLU A 72 -16.04 -13.00 25.17
CA GLU A 72 -14.58 -12.85 25.31
C GLU A 72 -13.96 -13.87 26.29
N PRO A 73 -14.41 -13.96 27.55
CA PRO A 73 -13.72 -14.79 28.53
C PRO A 73 -13.99 -16.28 28.33
N THR A 74 -15.14 -16.68 27.77
CA THR A 74 -15.57 -18.09 27.77
C THR A 74 -15.67 -18.73 26.39
N HIS A 75 -16.10 -18.00 25.37
CA HIS A 75 -16.45 -18.59 24.07
C HIS A 75 -15.43 -18.28 22.97
N TRP A 76 -14.82 -17.11 23.01
CA TRP A 76 -13.98 -16.54 21.97
C TRP A 76 -12.89 -17.49 21.46
N PRO A 77 -12.08 -18.17 22.29
CA PRO A 77 -11.01 -19.05 21.80
C PRO A 77 -11.52 -20.28 21.04
N CYS A 78 -12.75 -20.72 21.36
CA CYS A 78 -13.33 -21.96 20.87
C CYS A 78 -14.25 -21.75 19.66
N LEU A 79 -14.73 -20.53 19.42
CA LEU A 79 -15.61 -20.22 18.30
C LEU A 79 -14.95 -20.55 16.94
N PRO A 80 -15.71 -21.06 15.96
CA PRO A 80 -15.19 -21.29 14.60
C PRO A 80 -14.64 -20.02 13.96
N LEU A 81 -13.62 -20.16 13.11
CA LEU A 81 -12.92 -19.03 12.48
C LEU A 81 -13.86 -17.99 11.83
N PRO A 82 -14.92 -18.36 11.08
CA PRO A 82 -15.84 -17.38 10.51
C PRO A 82 -16.55 -16.52 11.56
N TYR A 83 -16.88 -17.08 12.73
CA TYR A 83 -17.52 -16.34 13.83
C TYR A 83 -16.54 -15.42 14.54
N GLN A 84 -15.31 -15.89 14.77
CA GLN A 84 -14.26 -15.03 15.32
C GLN A 84 -14.01 -13.83 14.41
N ALA A 85 -13.93 -14.04 13.10
CA ALA A 85 -13.80 -12.97 12.12
C ALA A 85 -15.01 -12.03 12.11
N ALA A 86 -16.24 -12.56 12.13
CA ALA A 86 -17.46 -11.75 12.16
C ALA A 86 -17.52 -10.85 13.40
N ILE A 87 -17.28 -11.41 14.58
CA ILE A 87 -17.32 -10.68 15.86
C ILE A 87 -16.25 -9.59 15.88
N TYR A 88 -15.01 -9.96 15.59
CA TYR A 88 -13.90 -9.02 15.58
C TYR A 88 -14.08 -7.92 14.51
N GLY A 89 -14.56 -8.29 13.32
CA GLY A 89 -14.88 -7.36 12.24
C GLY A 89 -15.90 -6.28 12.62
N GLU A 90 -16.87 -6.59 13.47
CA GLU A 90 -17.83 -5.61 13.97
C GLU A 90 -17.31 -4.81 15.16
N LEU A 91 -16.56 -5.43 16.06
CA LEU A 91 -15.93 -4.76 17.21
C LEU A 91 -15.01 -3.62 16.78
N ILE A 92 -14.17 -3.84 15.76
CA ILE A 92 -13.25 -2.82 15.26
C ILE A 92 -13.95 -1.68 14.51
N ARG A 93 -15.20 -1.85 14.09
CA ARG A 93 -16.00 -0.77 13.46
C ARG A 93 -16.76 0.07 14.47
N THR A 94 -17.04 -0.48 15.66
CA THR A 94 -17.85 0.15 16.69
C THR A 94 -16.96 0.81 17.75
N LEU A 95 -17.45 1.90 18.36
CA LEU A 95 -16.76 2.53 19.49
C LEU A 95 -17.02 1.70 20.77
N PRO A 96 -15.99 1.43 21.58
CA PRO A 96 -16.16 0.77 22.86
C PRO A 96 -16.92 1.66 23.86
N HIS A 97 -17.44 1.04 24.93
CA HIS A 97 -18.12 1.79 26.00
C HIS A 97 -17.15 2.47 26.95
N TYR A 98 -16.12 1.73 27.37
CA TYR A 98 -15.04 2.26 28.19
C TYR A 98 -13.82 2.58 27.33
N LEU A 99 -13.07 3.63 27.69
CA LEU A 99 -11.84 4.00 26.98
C LEU A 99 -10.80 2.88 26.97
N ASP A 100 -10.87 1.96 27.94
CA ASP A 100 -9.95 0.84 28.12
C ASP A 100 -10.41 -0.46 27.43
N ASP A 101 -11.65 -0.51 26.90
CA ASP A 101 -12.15 -1.66 26.16
C ASP A 101 -11.53 -1.66 24.74
N ASP A 102 -10.43 -2.37 24.59
CA ASP A 102 -9.76 -2.57 23.31
C ASP A 102 -9.89 -4.05 22.90
N PRO A 103 -10.43 -4.34 21.69
CA PRO A 103 -10.47 -5.72 21.23
C PRO A 103 -9.06 -6.32 21.12
N SER A 104 -7.98 -5.52 21.09
CA SER A 104 -6.56 -5.96 21.13
C SER A 104 -6.24 -6.94 22.26
N TYR A 105 -7.02 -6.92 23.34
CA TYR A 105 -6.90 -7.86 24.47
C TYR A 105 -7.51 -9.23 24.21
N TRP A 106 -8.34 -9.41 23.18
CA TRP A 106 -9.00 -10.67 22.83
C TRP A 106 -8.02 -11.61 22.13
N ARG A 107 -7.27 -12.37 22.92
CA ARG A 107 -6.11 -13.13 22.43
C ARG A 107 -6.49 -14.34 21.58
N LEU A 108 -5.74 -14.57 20.51
CA LEU A 108 -5.76 -15.79 19.70
C LEU A 108 -4.32 -16.31 19.47
N PRO A 109 -4.14 -17.62 19.23
CA PRO A 109 -2.89 -18.15 18.68
C PRO A 109 -2.49 -17.44 17.38
N HIS A 110 -1.18 -17.25 17.17
CA HIS A 110 -0.61 -16.47 16.05
C HIS A 110 -1.11 -16.89 14.67
N ASP A 111 -1.14 -18.19 14.41
CA ASP A 111 -1.65 -18.83 13.20
C ASP A 111 -3.14 -18.56 13.01
N ARG A 112 -3.93 -18.62 14.09
CA ARG A 112 -5.36 -18.36 14.07
C ARG A 112 -5.69 -16.87 13.85
N ALA A 113 -4.95 -15.97 14.50
CA ALA A 113 -5.10 -14.53 14.29
C ALA A 113 -4.80 -14.13 12.83
N THR A 114 -3.79 -14.77 12.23
CA THR A 114 -3.44 -14.56 10.82
C THR A 114 -4.55 -15.02 9.88
N LEU A 115 -5.11 -16.22 10.11
CA LEU A 115 -6.24 -16.73 9.32
C LEU A 115 -7.46 -15.81 9.42
N LEU A 116 -7.74 -15.28 10.61
CA LEU A 116 -8.85 -14.37 10.86
C LEU A 116 -8.67 -13.07 10.09
N PHE A 117 -7.50 -12.46 10.19
CA PHE A 117 -7.21 -11.19 9.52
C PHE A 117 -7.26 -11.33 7.99
N ASN A 118 -6.69 -12.40 7.44
CA ASN A 118 -6.76 -12.71 6.01
C ASN A 118 -8.21 -12.91 5.54
N LEU A 119 -9.03 -13.60 6.33
CA LEU A 119 -10.44 -13.79 6.03
C LEU A 119 -11.18 -12.45 5.95
N LEU A 120 -10.92 -11.53 6.89
CA LEU A 120 -11.51 -10.19 6.86
C LEU A 120 -11.09 -9.40 5.62
N LEU A 121 -9.80 -9.37 5.30
CA LEU A 121 -9.31 -8.69 4.10
C LEU A 121 -9.93 -9.26 2.81
N HIS A 122 -10.08 -10.59 2.73
CA HIS A 122 -10.73 -11.26 1.60
C HIS A 122 -12.16 -10.76 1.38
N TYR A 123 -12.90 -10.45 2.46
CA TYR A 123 -14.25 -9.90 2.40
C TYR A 123 -14.30 -8.36 2.40
N GLY A 124 -13.22 -7.69 2.02
CA GLY A 124 -13.18 -6.24 1.81
C GLY A 124 -13.23 -5.43 3.10
N PHE A 125 -12.84 -6.01 4.24
CA PHE A 125 -12.67 -5.27 5.47
C PHE A 125 -11.63 -4.16 5.30
N ASN A 126 -11.96 -2.92 5.73
CA ASN A 126 -11.03 -1.80 5.73
C ASN A 126 -10.30 -1.72 7.08
N PRO A 127 -9.01 -2.10 7.17
CA PRO A 127 -8.22 -2.10 8.41
C PRO A 127 -7.89 -0.70 8.96
N SER A 128 -8.14 0.37 8.21
CA SER A 128 -7.91 1.75 8.68
C SER A 128 -9.04 2.32 9.56
N VAL A 129 -10.15 1.58 9.70
CA VAL A 129 -11.30 2.01 10.50
C VAL A 129 -10.91 2.19 11.98
N GLN A 130 -11.48 3.23 12.62
CA GLN A 130 -11.31 3.55 14.05
C GLN A 130 -9.83 3.64 14.47
N ASP A 131 -9.09 4.59 13.87
CA ASP A 131 -7.68 4.86 14.18
C ASP A 131 -6.78 3.61 14.09
N ASN A 132 -6.98 2.79 13.05
CA ASN A 132 -6.18 1.60 12.82
C ASN A 132 -6.24 0.56 13.96
N ARG A 133 -7.32 0.53 14.74
CA ARG A 133 -7.52 -0.44 15.84
C ARG A 133 -7.31 -1.89 15.41
N ALA A 134 -7.69 -2.21 14.17
CA ALA A 134 -7.49 -3.53 13.61
C ALA A 134 -6.01 -3.94 13.55
N LEU A 135 -5.12 -2.95 13.40
CA LEU A 135 -3.67 -3.11 13.35
C LEU A 135 -3.06 -3.24 14.74
N ASN A 136 -3.58 -2.51 15.74
CA ASN A 136 -3.16 -2.66 17.15
C ASN A 136 -3.40 -4.08 17.64
N TRP A 137 -4.57 -4.65 17.32
CA TRP A 137 -4.90 -6.03 17.63
C TRP A 137 -3.99 -7.05 16.94
N ALA A 138 -3.74 -6.89 15.63
CA ALA A 138 -2.82 -7.76 14.89
C ALA A 138 -1.42 -7.71 15.51
N SER A 139 -1.04 -6.53 16.01
CA SER A 139 0.19 -6.26 16.73
C SER A 139 0.29 -7.00 18.07
N CYS A 140 -0.79 -7.04 18.86
CA CYS A 140 -0.86 -7.71 20.17
C CYS A 140 -0.99 -9.24 20.06
N ASN A 141 -1.53 -9.73 18.95
CA ASN A 141 -1.70 -11.16 18.66
C ASN A 141 -0.57 -11.75 17.80
N GLY A 142 0.52 -11.00 17.61
CA GLY A 142 1.74 -11.48 16.97
C GLY A 142 1.55 -11.91 15.51
N VAL A 143 0.64 -11.27 14.75
CA VAL A 143 0.59 -11.49 13.30
C VAL A 143 1.93 -11.05 12.72
N SER A 144 2.77 -12.03 12.38
CA SER A 144 4.10 -11.80 11.84
C SER A 144 3.96 -11.14 10.46
N PRO A 145 4.69 -10.06 10.16
CA PRO A 145 4.66 -9.49 8.84
C PRO A 145 5.13 -10.56 7.85
N THR A 146 4.30 -10.86 6.86
CA THR A 146 4.67 -11.71 5.72
C THR A 146 4.83 -10.84 4.49
N PHE A 147 5.61 -11.28 3.50
CA PHE A 147 5.69 -10.59 2.21
C PHE A 147 4.30 -10.31 1.63
N THR A 148 3.39 -11.28 1.69
CA THR A 148 2.00 -11.15 1.23
C THR A 148 1.25 -10.01 1.92
N SER A 149 1.35 -9.89 3.25
CA SER A 149 0.69 -8.80 4.00
C SER A 149 1.24 -7.42 3.65
N VAL A 150 2.56 -7.31 3.45
CA VAL A 150 3.22 -6.07 3.02
C VAL A 150 2.81 -5.70 1.61
N HIS A 151 2.81 -6.67 0.69
CA HIS A 151 2.37 -6.49 -0.69
C HIS A 151 0.91 -6.00 -0.76
N PHE A 152 -0.01 -6.59 0.02
CA PHE A 152 -1.39 -6.10 0.09
C PHE A 152 -1.52 -4.67 0.64
N ALA A 153 -0.68 -4.28 1.60
CA ALA A 153 -0.65 -2.90 2.07
C ALA A 153 -0.21 -1.92 0.96
N VAL A 154 0.69 -2.34 0.08
CA VAL A 154 1.15 -1.56 -1.08
C VAL A 154 0.08 -1.49 -2.16
N THR A 155 -0.47 -2.62 -2.60
CA THR A 155 -1.50 -2.65 -3.65
C THR A 155 -2.81 -2.00 -3.23
N GLY A 156 -3.12 -2.01 -1.93
CA GLY A 156 -4.22 -1.27 -1.32
C GLY A 156 -3.93 0.21 -1.06
N ASN A 157 -2.71 0.69 -1.29
CA ASN A 157 -2.26 2.05 -0.99
C ASN A 157 -2.47 2.46 0.49
N HIS A 158 -2.17 1.54 1.41
CA HIS A 158 -2.36 1.71 2.85
C HIS A 158 -1.04 2.05 3.57
N ALA A 159 -0.60 3.31 3.48
CA ALA A 159 0.70 3.76 4.00
C ALA A 159 0.91 3.51 5.51
N THR A 160 -0.11 3.74 6.34
CA THR A 160 -0.02 3.50 7.79
C THR A 160 0.19 2.02 8.12
N ILE A 161 -0.51 1.14 7.40
CA ILE A 161 -0.37 -0.32 7.55
C ILE A 161 1.04 -0.75 7.17
N LEU A 162 1.51 -0.25 6.03
CA LEU A 162 2.86 -0.55 5.57
C LEU A 162 3.91 -0.12 6.61
N GLN A 163 3.78 1.08 7.18
CA GLN A 163 4.71 1.56 8.21
C GLN A 163 4.70 0.66 9.46
N MET A 164 3.52 0.23 9.91
CA MET A 164 3.40 -0.70 11.04
C MET A 164 4.00 -2.07 10.75
N LEU A 165 3.72 -2.65 9.58
CA LEU A 165 4.28 -3.94 9.19
C LEU A 165 5.81 -3.89 9.10
N LEU A 166 6.37 -2.81 8.53
CA LEU A 166 7.81 -2.61 8.44
C LEU A 166 8.48 -2.45 9.81
N SER A 167 7.81 -1.83 10.79
CA SER A 167 8.35 -1.69 12.16
C SER A 167 8.57 -3.02 12.89
N LYS A 168 7.88 -4.09 12.45
CA LYS A 168 7.96 -5.43 13.02
C LYS A 168 8.64 -6.45 12.09
N ALA A 169 9.01 -6.05 10.88
CA ALA A 169 9.61 -6.94 9.88
C ALA A 169 11.06 -7.27 10.23
N ASN A 170 11.45 -8.53 10.06
CA ASN A 170 12.83 -8.98 10.12
C ASN A 170 13.43 -9.07 8.69
N GLU A 171 14.75 -9.24 8.57
CA GLU A 171 15.43 -9.32 7.26
C GLU A 171 14.95 -10.51 6.40
N GLU A 172 14.47 -11.59 7.01
CA GLU A 172 13.95 -12.77 6.31
C GLU A 172 12.63 -12.48 5.59
N VAL A 173 11.77 -11.66 6.17
CA VAL A 173 10.50 -11.21 5.57
C VAL A 173 10.75 -10.32 4.35
N PHE A 174 11.92 -9.67 4.30
CA PHE A 174 12.25 -8.63 3.34
C PHE A 174 13.61 -8.79 2.66
N ASN A 175 13.74 -9.85 1.85
CA ASN A 175 14.87 -9.93 0.91
C ASN A 175 14.82 -8.78 -0.11
N ASP A 176 15.98 -8.46 -0.72
CA ASP A 176 16.10 -7.31 -1.63
C ASP A 176 15.19 -7.43 -2.86
N THR A 177 14.95 -8.65 -3.33
CA THR A 177 14.07 -8.93 -4.47
C THR A 177 12.64 -8.51 -4.17
N GLY A 178 12.13 -8.87 -2.99
CA GLY A 178 10.80 -8.50 -2.52
C GLY A 178 10.66 -6.99 -2.29
N PHE A 179 11.67 -6.37 -1.65
CA PHE A 179 11.72 -4.90 -1.47
C PHE A 179 11.62 -4.19 -2.81
N ASN A 180 12.45 -4.59 -3.77
CA ASN A 180 12.49 -3.93 -5.07
C ASN A 180 11.16 -4.07 -5.82
N SER A 181 10.53 -5.25 -5.76
CA SER A 181 9.24 -5.50 -6.40
C SER A 181 8.16 -4.53 -5.93
N ILE A 182 7.93 -4.43 -4.62
CA ILE A 182 6.89 -3.53 -4.08
C ILE A 182 7.26 -2.05 -4.27
N PHE A 183 8.55 -1.72 -4.33
CA PHE A 183 9.01 -0.36 -4.53
C PHE A 183 8.71 0.09 -5.96
N TYR A 184 9.01 -0.75 -6.96
CA TYR A 184 8.65 -0.47 -8.35
C TYR A 184 7.15 -0.37 -8.53
N GLU A 185 6.37 -1.22 -7.85
CA GLU A 185 4.91 -1.16 -7.88
C GLU A 185 4.39 0.18 -7.35
N ALA A 186 4.87 0.61 -6.18
CA ALA A 186 4.51 1.90 -5.60
C ALA A 186 4.83 3.07 -6.54
N VAL A 187 6.00 3.06 -7.19
CA VAL A 187 6.39 4.09 -8.15
C VAL A 187 5.53 4.05 -9.41
N THR A 188 5.28 2.86 -9.95
CA THR A 188 4.52 2.66 -11.21
C THR A 188 3.07 3.12 -11.08
N TYR A 189 2.45 2.89 -9.92
CA TYR A 189 1.09 3.34 -9.63
C TYR A 189 1.00 4.72 -8.97
N ASN A 190 2.11 5.47 -8.91
CA ASN A 190 2.18 6.81 -8.33
C ASN A 190 1.69 6.88 -6.85
N LEU A 191 2.01 5.87 -6.05
CA LEU A 191 1.61 5.76 -4.65
C LEU A 191 2.56 6.59 -3.75
N VAL A 192 2.42 7.91 -3.77
CA VAL A 192 3.34 8.87 -3.12
C VAL A 192 3.61 8.56 -1.64
N ASP A 193 2.57 8.28 -0.86
CA ASP A 193 2.72 8.03 0.58
C ASP A 193 3.36 6.67 0.85
N ILE A 194 3.06 5.66 0.02
CA ILE A 194 3.75 4.37 0.07
C ILE A 194 5.23 4.53 -0.25
N THR A 195 5.57 5.25 -1.32
CA THR A 195 6.98 5.51 -1.67
C THR A 195 7.71 6.23 -0.53
N ARG A 196 7.07 7.21 0.13
CA ARG A 196 7.65 7.88 1.31
C ARG A 196 7.93 6.90 2.44
N VAL A 197 6.98 6.01 2.75
CA VAL A 197 7.16 4.99 3.80
C VAL A 197 8.29 4.02 3.43
N LEU A 198 8.38 3.56 2.17
CA LEU A 198 9.45 2.67 1.74
C LEU A 198 10.84 3.34 1.81
N LEU A 199 10.93 4.63 1.46
CA LEU A 199 12.16 5.41 1.64
C LEU A 199 12.54 5.58 3.12
N SER A 200 11.59 5.55 4.05
CA SER A 200 11.92 5.67 5.48
C SER A 200 12.67 4.46 6.06
N VAL A 201 12.76 3.34 5.33
CA VAL A 201 13.47 2.12 5.76
C VAL A 201 14.99 2.33 5.63
N PRO A 202 15.76 2.45 6.74
CA PRO A 202 17.16 2.86 6.66
C PRO A 202 18.07 1.80 6.03
N SER A 203 17.78 0.52 6.26
CA SER A 203 18.58 -0.61 5.78
C SER A 203 18.39 -0.92 4.30
N LYS A 204 17.45 -0.26 3.61
CA LYS A 204 17.09 -0.57 2.23
C LYS A 204 17.19 0.68 1.36
N SER A 205 18.03 0.61 0.34
CA SER A 205 18.17 1.68 -0.65
C SER A 205 17.07 1.56 -1.72
N PRO A 206 16.62 2.70 -2.30
CA PRO A 206 15.72 2.65 -3.44
C PRO A 206 16.36 1.89 -4.62
N PRO A 207 15.58 1.14 -5.42
CA PRO A 207 16.10 0.46 -6.60
C PRO A 207 16.69 1.46 -7.60
N SER A 208 17.83 1.12 -8.22
CA SER A 208 18.60 2.03 -9.08
C SER A 208 17.81 2.64 -10.25
N GLY A 209 16.84 1.91 -10.81
CA GLY A 209 16.01 2.37 -11.92
C GLY A 209 14.75 3.13 -11.51
N ALA A 210 14.38 3.13 -10.22
CA ALA A 210 13.08 3.63 -9.77
C ALA A 210 12.92 5.15 -9.98
N LEU A 211 14.00 5.92 -9.83
CA LEU A 211 14.00 7.35 -10.16
C LEU A 211 13.76 7.58 -11.65
N GLY A 212 14.36 6.79 -12.54
CA GLY A 212 14.13 6.87 -13.98
C GLY A 212 12.67 6.64 -14.35
N VAL A 213 12.05 5.59 -13.79
CA VAL A 213 10.62 5.30 -13.98
C VAL A 213 9.73 6.48 -13.54
N ALA A 214 10.00 7.05 -12.36
CA ALA A 214 9.23 8.21 -11.88
C ALA A 214 9.37 9.42 -12.80
N CYS A 215 10.57 9.67 -13.32
CA CYS A 215 10.83 10.76 -14.26
C CYS A 215 10.12 10.53 -15.61
N ASP A 216 10.19 9.32 -16.17
CA ASP A 216 9.55 8.97 -17.44
C ASP A 216 8.02 9.12 -17.37
N MET A 217 7.43 8.65 -16.27
CA MET A 217 5.99 8.74 -16.02
C MET A 217 5.54 10.17 -15.66
N GLY A 218 6.46 11.03 -15.24
CA GLY A 218 6.15 12.42 -14.90
C GLY A 218 5.69 12.64 -13.46
N TYR A 219 6.02 11.73 -12.54
CA TYR A 219 5.53 11.76 -11.17
C TYR A 219 6.36 12.70 -10.30
N ILE A 220 6.13 14.00 -10.46
CA ILE A 220 6.94 15.07 -9.84
C ILE A 220 7.09 14.93 -8.31
N ARG A 221 6.02 14.56 -7.60
CA ARG A 221 6.05 14.37 -6.13
C ARG A 221 6.98 13.22 -5.73
N ILE A 222 7.02 12.15 -6.52
CA ILE A 222 7.91 11.01 -6.29
C ILE A 222 9.35 11.38 -6.63
N VAL A 223 9.58 12.12 -7.71
CA VAL A 223 10.90 12.66 -8.05
C VAL A 223 11.45 13.51 -6.89
N GLN A 224 10.65 14.43 -6.35
CA GLN A 224 11.03 15.23 -5.19
C GLN A 224 11.40 14.39 -3.96
N LEU A 225 10.64 13.32 -3.68
CA LEU A 225 10.95 12.39 -2.59
C LEU A 225 12.31 11.71 -2.79
N PHE A 226 12.59 11.20 -3.99
CA PHE A 226 13.88 10.57 -4.31
C PHE A 226 15.06 11.54 -4.19
N LEU A 227 14.91 12.77 -4.72
CA LEU A 227 15.97 13.76 -4.67
C LEU A 227 16.27 14.18 -3.23
N THR A 228 15.22 14.39 -2.42
CA THR A 228 15.34 14.72 -0.98
C THR A 228 15.96 13.59 -0.17
N ASP A 229 15.61 12.33 -0.45
CA ASP A 229 16.18 11.16 0.23
C ASP A 229 17.68 11.01 -0.04
N GLY A 230 18.15 11.44 -1.21
CA GLY A 230 19.58 11.52 -1.53
C GLY A 230 20.23 10.19 -1.93
N ARG A 231 19.64 9.03 -1.62
CA ARG A 231 20.21 7.72 -1.99
C ARG A 231 19.99 7.36 -3.46
N ALA A 232 18.95 7.92 -4.10
CA ALA A 232 18.78 7.82 -5.54
C ALA A 232 19.71 8.83 -6.25
N ASN A 233 20.61 8.33 -7.11
CA ASN A 233 21.59 9.16 -7.81
C ASN A 233 21.19 9.44 -9.27
N PRO A 234 20.82 10.69 -9.64
CA PRO A 234 20.50 11.06 -11.02
C PRO A 234 21.64 10.84 -12.03
N ALA A 235 22.91 10.83 -11.60
CA ALA A 235 24.05 10.56 -12.49
C ALA A 235 24.13 9.09 -12.96
N ALA A 236 23.53 8.17 -12.21
CA ALA A 236 23.62 6.73 -12.45
C ALA A 236 22.54 6.19 -13.40
N ILE A 237 21.59 7.04 -13.82
CA ILE A 237 20.47 6.67 -14.68
C ILE A 237 20.51 7.44 -15.99
N ASP A 238 19.99 6.83 -17.05
CA ASP A 238 19.75 7.52 -18.32
C ASP A 238 18.47 8.35 -18.20
N LEU A 239 18.61 9.67 -18.26
CA LEU A 239 17.51 10.62 -18.17
C LEU A 239 17.11 11.17 -19.55
N THR A 240 17.66 10.64 -20.65
CA THR A 240 17.46 11.20 -22.00
C THR A 240 15.97 11.27 -22.40
N SER A 241 15.15 10.32 -21.95
CA SER A 241 13.70 10.25 -22.19
C SER A 241 12.88 11.27 -21.40
N VAL A 242 13.42 11.79 -20.29
CA VAL A 242 12.78 12.72 -19.36
C VAL A 242 12.75 14.14 -19.92
N PHE A 243 13.78 14.51 -20.67
CA PHE A 243 13.88 15.82 -21.25
C PHE A 243 12.98 15.91 -22.47
N LYS A 244 11.77 16.42 -22.27
CA LYS A 244 10.74 16.72 -23.28
C LYS A 244 10.02 18.02 -22.89
N ALA A 245 9.42 18.71 -23.86
CA ALA A 245 8.78 20.02 -23.64
C ALA A 245 7.78 20.03 -22.47
N ASP A 246 7.05 18.93 -22.27
CA ASP A 246 6.02 18.76 -21.24
C ASP A 246 6.57 18.38 -19.86
N ARG A 247 7.89 18.29 -19.70
CA ARG A 247 8.57 17.87 -18.46
C ARG A 247 9.43 18.96 -17.83
N LEU A 248 9.22 20.23 -18.17
CA LEU A 248 10.02 21.36 -17.68
C LEU A 248 10.20 21.37 -16.16
N ASP A 249 9.16 21.04 -15.39
CA ASP A 249 9.23 21.02 -13.92
C ASP A 249 10.20 19.95 -13.39
N ILE A 250 10.21 18.76 -13.99
CA ILE A 250 11.12 17.67 -13.60
C ILE A 250 12.55 18.01 -14.01
N VAL A 251 12.73 18.58 -15.21
CA VAL A 251 14.04 19.08 -15.66
C VAL A 251 14.59 20.13 -14.70
N THR A 252 13.74 21.05 -14.25
CA THR A 252 14.10 22.09 -13.28
C THR A 252 14.54 21.48 -11.96
N LEU A 253 13.78 20.53 -11.41
CA LEU A 253 14.13 19.83 -10.16
C LEU A 253 15.46 19.07 -10.29
N LEU A 254 15.68 18.37 -11.40
CA LEU A 254 16.92 17.61 -11.63
C LEU A 254 18.14 18.51 -11.78
N LEU A 255 17.99 19.68 -12.42
CA LEU A 255 19.07 20.67 -12.54
C LEU A 255 19.40 21.28 -11.16
N GLN A 256 18.38 21.68 -10.40
CA GLN A 256 18.52 22.24 -9.05
C GLN A 256 19.18 21.27 -8.06
N ASP A 257 18.92 19.97 -8.19
CA ASP A 257 19.54 18.94 -7.36
C ASP A 257 21.07 18.85 -7.54
N GLY A 258 21.60 19.28 -8.69
CA GLY A 258 23.05 19.41 -8.87
C GLY A 258 23.82 18.08 -9.03
N ARG A 259 23.16 16.92 -8.99
CA ARG A 259 23.83 15.61 -9.16
C ARG A 259 23.74 15.00 -10.55
N MET A 260 23.13 15.69 -11.53
CA MET A 260 23.12 15.21 -12.91
C MET A 260 24.53 15.08 -13.50
N SER A 261 24.75 14.00 -14.24
CA SER A 261 26.00 13.78 -14.96
C SER A 261 26.13 14.71 -16.17
N GLN A 262 27.37 15.02 -16.56
CA GLN A 262 27.66 15.75 -17.79
C GLN A 262 27.05 15.07 -19.03
N ARG A 263 27.03 13.74 -19.04
CA ARG A 263 26.41 12.95 -20.12
C ARG A 263 24.91 13.29 -20.25
N ASN A 264 24.18 13.32 -19.14
CA ASN A 264 22.74 13.61 -19.13
C ASN A 264 22.47 15.04 -19.58
N LEU A 265 23.23 16.02 -19.06
CA LEU A 265 23.15 17.43 -19.49
C LEU A 265 23.37 17.58 -21.01
N ASN A 266 24.42 16.95 -21.53
CA ASN A 266 24.79 17.04 -22.95
C ASN A 266 23.78 16.35 -23.89
N SER A 267 23.32 15.16 -23.49
CA SER A 267 22.29 14.42 -24.23
C SER A 267 21.01 15.23 -24.30
N CYS A 268 20.60 15.80 -23.17
CA CYS A 268 19.45 16.68 -23.09
C CYS A 268 19.61 17.90 -23.99
N LEU A 269 20.73 18.62 -23.89
CA LEU A 269 20.95 19.83 -24.68
C LEU A 269 20.85 19.55 -26.18
N CYS A 270 21.40 18.41 -26.65
CA CYS A 270 21.26 17.98 -28.04
C CYS A 270 19.79 17.72 -28.42
N SER A 271 19.05 16.97 -27.59
CA SER A 271 17.65 16.64 -27.84
C SER A 271 16.77 17.89 -27.85
N ALA A 272 16.86 18.73 -26.81
CA ALA A 272 16.10 19.97 -26.70
C ALA A 272 16.37 20.94 -27.86
N SER A 273 17.63 21.04 -28.31
CA SER A 273 18.00 21.83 -29.48
C SER A 273 17.42 21.27 -30.78
N SER A 274 17.41 19.94 -30.94
CA SER A 274 16.88 19.27 -32.13
C SER A 274 15.36 19.43 -32.27
N TRP A 275 14.65 19.55 -31.15
CA TRP A 275 13.18 19.66 -31.11
C TRP A 275 12.67 21.08 -30.83
N GLY A 276 13.57 22.06 -30.64
CA GLY A 276 13.21 23.46 -30.42
C GLY A 276 12.59 23.75 -29.06
N TRP A 277 12.90 22.95 -28.02
CA TRP A 277 12.40 23.16 -26.66
C TRP A 277 13.13 24.30 -25.97
N THR A 278 12.78 25.53 -26.37
CA THR A 278 13.49 26.77 -26.03
C THR A 278 13.68 26.97 -24.53
N ASP A 279 12.66 26.72 -23.71
CA ASP A 279 12.74 26.92 -22.27
C ASP A 279 13.72 25.94 -21.61
N ILE A 280 13.73 24.69 -22.07
CA ILE A 280 14.67 23.66 -21.60
C ILE A 280 16.11 24.00 -22.04
N VAL A 281 16.31 24.43 -23.29
CA VAL A 281 17.63 24.86 -23.78
C VAL A 281 18.16 26.03 -22.94
N LYS A 282 17.34 27.06 -22.73
CA LYS A 282 17.70 28.21 -21.90
C LYS A 282 18.04 27.80 -20.47
N LEU A 283 17.20 26.96 -19.86
CA LEU A 283 17.40 26.49 -18.49
C LEU A 283 18.71 25.71 -18.32
N ILE A 284 19.06 24.85 -19.29
CA ILE A 284 20.32 24.09 -19.26
C ILE A 284 21.52 25.00 -19.49
N LEU A 285 21.43 25.97 -20.40
CA LEU A 285 22.52 26.91 -20.66
C LEU A 285 22.81 27.86 -19.49
N LEU A 286 21.89 28.00 -18.54
CA LEU A 286 22.11 28.69 -17.26
C LEU A 286 22.89 27.83 -16.26
N ASP A 287 22.95 26.51 -16.45
CA ASP A 287 23.72 25.61 -15.61
C ASP A 287 25.19 25.63 -16.04
N GLU A 288 26.10 26.00 -15.12
CA GLU A 288 27.54 26.12 -15.41
C GLU A 288 28.19 24.81 -15.85
N ARG A 289 27.56 23.68 -15.53
CA ARG A 289 28.04 22.35 -15.95
C ARG A 289 27.69 22.08 -17.41
N ALA A 290 26.73 22.79 -18.02
CA ALA A 290 26.39 22.57 -19.41
C ALA A 290 27.53 23.03 -20.33
N LEU A 291 27.89 22.17 -21.29
CA LEU A 291 28.93 22.48 -22.27
C LEU A 291 28.27 22.79 -23.63
N PRO A 292 28.06 24.08 -23.98
CA PRO A 292 27.35 24.46 -25.20
C PRO A 292 28.07 24.01 -26.49
N ASN A 293 29.40 23.86 -26.43
CA ASN A 293 30.25 23.45 -27.55
C ASN A 293 30.45 21.92 -27.66
N VAL A 294 29.63 21.13 -26.97
CA VAL A 294 29.71 19.66 -26.97
C VAL A 294 29.63 19.06 -28.37
N PHE A 295 30.44 18.01 -28.58
CA PHE A 295 30.54 17.28 -29.85
C PHE A 295 30.76 18.22 -31.05
N LYS A 296 31.64 19.21 -30.93
CA LYS A 296 31.90 20.24 -31.96
C LYS A 296 30.65 21.08 -32.25
N SER A 297 30.03 21.61 -31.20
CA SER A 297 28.81 22.44 -31.28
C SER A 297 27.63 21.72 -31.96
N ARG A 298 27.48 20.42 -31.66
CA ARG A 298 26.37 19.59 -32.15
C ARG A 298 25.00 20.14 -31.72
N PRO A 299 24.77 20.63 -30.49
CA PRO A 299 23.47 21.21 -30.13
C PRO A 299 23.06 22.37 -31.05
N LEU A 300 23.96 23.33 -31.26
CA LEU A 300 23.74 24.46 -32.17
C LEU A 300 23.53 23.99 -33.61
N SER A 301 24.35 23.04 -34.08
CA SER A 301 24.21 22.47 -35.43
C SER A 301 22.85 21.78 -35.62
N CYS A 302 22.38 21.04 -34.62
CA CYS A 302 21.06 20.40 -34.62
C CYS A 302 19.93 21.42 -34.66
N ALA A 303 20.02 22.50 -33.87
CA ALA A 303 19.04 23.58 -33.89
C ALA A 303 18.99 24.27 -35.27
N ILE A 304 20.15 24.58 -35.87
CA ILE A 304 20.22 25.19 -37.21
C ILE A 304 19.58 24.26 -38.25
N LEU A 305 19.97 22.98 -38.29
CA LEU A 305 19.46 22.00 -39.25
C LEU A 305 17.94 21.79 -39.15
N LYS A 306 17.34 22.06 -37.98
CA LYS A 306 15.90 21.91 -37.73
C LYS A 306 15.13 23.23 -37.72
N GLY A 307 15.80 24.36 -37.97
CA GLY A 307 15.18 25.69 -38.00
C GLY A 307 14.82 26.26 -36.63
N HIS A 308 15.45 25.78 -35.56
CA HIS A 308 15.19 26.18 -34.18
C HIS A 308 16.28 27.10 -33.61
N ILE A 309 16.90 27.93 -34.44
CA ILE A 309 18.01 28.82 -34.01
C ILE A 309 17.63 29.74 -32.85
N ASP A 310 16.35 30.09 -32.73
CA ASP A 310 15.80 30.95 -31.69
C ASP A 310 15.97 30.36 -30.28
N CYS A 311 16.14 29.04 -30.14
CA CYS A 311 16.42 28.43 -28.83
C CYS A 311 17.80 28.83 -28.26
N PHE A 312 18.70 29.32 -29.13
CA PHE A 312 20.00 29.93 -28.79
C PHE A 312 20.00 31.47 -28.93
N GLY A 313 18.86 32.10 -29.23
CA GLY A 313 18.76 33.49 -29.69
C GLY A 313 19.06 34.58 -28.65
N THR A 314 19.95 35.51 -29.04
CA THR A 314 20.57 36.67 -28.34
C THR A 314 21.67 36.41 -27.30
N THR A 315 22.30 35.23 -27.28
CA THR A 315 23.52 35.03 -26.50
C THR A 315 24.77 35.39 -27.30
N GLN A 316 24.97 36.69 -27.61
CA GLN A 316 26.26 37.20 -28.10
C GLN A 316 27.42 36.96 -27.10
N GLY A 317 27.15 36.47 -25.88
CA GLY A 317 28.14 36.21 -24.83
C GLY A 317 28.56 34.74 -24.60
N LEU A 318 27.94 33.74 -25.25
CA LEU A 318 28.24 32.31 -24.95
C LEU A 318 29.15 31.62 -25.98
N CYS A 319 29.44 32.23 -27.12
CA CYS A 319 30.40 31.69 -28.11
C CYS A 319 31.87 31.69 -27.61
N CYS A 320 32.15 32.24 -26.42
CA CYS A 320 33.51 32.36 -25.89
C CYS A 320 33.73 31.63 -24.55
N ARG A 321 32.86 30.68 -24.17
CA ARG A 321 33.11 29.75 -23.05
C ARG A 321 33.22 28.31 -23.53
#